data_AF-A0A023JGE9-F1
#
_entry.id   AF-A0A023JGE9-F1
#
_cell.length_a   1.000
_cell.length_b   1.000
_cell.length_c   1.000
_cell.angle_alpha   90.00
_cell.angle_beta   90.00
_cell.angle_gamma   90.00
#
_symmetry.space_group_name_H-M   'P 1'
#
loop_
_entity.id
_entity.type
_entity.pdbx_description
1 polymer ?
#
loop_
_entity_poly.entity_id
_entity_poly.type
_entity_poly.pdbx_seq_one_letter_code
_entity_poly.pdbx_strand_id
1 'polypeptide(L)'
;IPLLRVYADMSDPCIEYYDPNKSMLELFFAPAEQWVSRCDSEIIDATLKELAKLFPDEISADPTSFSMLKYHVVKTPKSVYKTVPDCEPCRPLLPSPV
;
A
#
# COMPACT_ATOMS: atom_id res chain seq x y z
N ILE A 1 3.43 -14.39 -4.44
CA ILE A 1 4.08 -13.06 -4.32
C ILE A 1 3.32 -12.32 -3.21
N PRO A 2 4.00 -11.78 -2.19
CA PRO A 2 3.34 -11.02 -1.13
C PRO A 2 2.58 -9.82 -1.73
N LEU A 3 1.38 -9.56 -1.24
CA LEU A 3 0.53 -8.47 -1.77
C LEU A 3 1.02 -7.10 -1.28
N LEU A 4 1.62 -7.07 -0.10
CA LEU A 4 2.21 -5.87 0.49
C LEU A 4 3.69 -5.79 0.12
N ARG A 5 4.12 -4.69 -0.49
CA ARG A 5 5.50 -4.49 -0.96
C ARG A 5 6.35 -3.68 -0.01
N VAL A 6 5.89 -2.48 0.28
CA VAL A 6 6.53 -1.53 1.18
C VAL A 6 5.46 -1.05 2.13
N TYR A 7 5.81 -0.93 3.40
CA TYR A 7 4.96 -0.36 4.43
C TYR A 7 5.81 0.49 5.37
N ALA A 8 5.17 1.44 6.03
CA ALA A 8 5.77 2.24 7.09
C ALA A 8 4.70 2.53 8.14
N ASP A 9 5.10 2.51 9.42
CA ASP A 9 4.33 3.23 10.42
C ASP A 9 4.64 4.71 10.28
N MET A 10 3.65 5.51 9.95
CA MET A 10 3.79 6.95 9.75
C MET A 10 3.67 7.71 11.07
N SER A 11 3.18 7.08 12.15
CA SER A 11 2.99 7.71 13.45
C SER A 11 4.27 7.96 14.24
N ASP A 12 5.41 7.50 13.75
CA ASP A 12 6.72 7.66 14.39
C ASP A 12 7.68 8.55 13.54
N PRO A 13 8.06 8.17 12.30
CA PRO A 13 9.01 8.94 11.50
C PRO A 13 8.43 10.22 10.87
N CYS A 14 7.11 10.31 10.70
CA CYS A 14 6.48 11.48 10.08
C CYS A 14 5.98 12.46 11.15
N ILE A 15 6.67 13.60 11.28
CA ILE A 15 6.38 14.62 12.31
C ILE A 15 4.91 15.08 12.26
N GLU A 16 4.33 15.22 11.07
CA GLU A 16 2.94 15.67 10.89
C GLU A 16 1.91 14.62 11.36
N TYR A 17 2.26 13.34 11.29
CA TYR A 17 1.38 12.23 11.67
C TYR A 17 1.72 11.61 13.02
N TYR A 18 2.65 12.21 13.77
CA TYR A 18 3.11 11.66 15.04
C TYR A 18 1.98 11.48 16.05
N ASP A 19 1.79 10.25 16.55
CA ASP A 19 0.84 9.94 17.62
C ASP A 19 1.42 8.86 18.55
N PRO A 20 1.72 9.19 19.83
CA PRO A 20 2.34 8.24 20.74
C PRO A 20 1.41 7.11 21.22
N ASN A 21 0.10 7.19 20.94
CA ASN A 21 -0.89 6.22 21.40
C ASN A 21 -1.53 5.42 20.26
N LYS A 22 -1.28 5.79 19.00
CA LYS A 22 -1.92 5.17 17.83
C LYS A 22 -0.93 5.02 16.68
N SER A 23 -0.80 3.81 16.18
CA SER A 23 -0.05 3.54 14.95
C SER A 23 -0.87 3.80 13.69
N MET A 24 -0.21 4.29 12.64
CA MET A 24 -0.81 4.51 11.32
C MET A 24 0.05 3.85 10.26
N LEU A 25 -0.39 2.69 9.77
CA LEU A 25 0.35 1.95 8.74
C LEU A 25 -0.04 2.43 7.35
N GLU A 26 0.92 3.02 6.63
CA GLU A 26 0.82 3.30 5.20
C GLU A 26 1.51 2.18 4.40
N LEU A 27 0.84 1.64 3.38
CA LEU A 27 1.28 0.45 2.67
C LEU A 27 1.00 0.50 1.17
N PHE A 28 1.90 -0.11 0.40
CA PHE A 28 1.76 -0.31 -1.05
C PHE A 28 1.27 -1.71 -1.36
N PHE A 29 0.05 -1.78 -1.89
CA PHE A 29 -0.59 -3.01 -2.36
C PHE A 29 -0.25 -3.26 -3.83
N ALA A 30 0.60 -4.24 -4.14
CA ALA A 30 1.00 -4.58 -5.50
C ALA A 30 1.43 -6.05 -5.68
N PRO A 31 1.02 -6.72 -6.78
CA PRO A 31 0.36 -6.18 -7.96
C PRO A 31 -1.15 -5.94 -7.78
N ALA A 32 -1.67 -4.85 -8.36
CA ALA A 32 -3.05 -4.39 -8.14
C ALA A 32 -4.00 -4.57 -9.34
N GLU A 33 -3.57 -5.20 -10.43
CA GLU A 33 -4.35 -5.32 -11.67
C GLU A 33 -5.74 -5.94 -11.46
N GLN A 34 -5.85 -6.97 -10.62
CA GLN A 34 -7.12 -7.64 -10.27
C GLN A 34 -7.82 -7.06 -9.03
N TRP A 35 -7.22 -6.04 -8.39
CA TRP A 35 -7.67 -5.47 -7.13
C TRP A 35 -8.21 -4.06 -7.27
N VAL A 36 -7.76 -3.32 -8.29
CA VAL A 36 -8.15 -1.93 -8.52
C VAL A 36 -9.67 -1.76 -8.72
N SER A 37 -10.35 -2.78 -9.23
CA SER A 37 -11.81 -2.79 -9.42
C SER A 37 -12.60 -3.33 -8.23
N ARG A 38 -11.93 -3.94 -7.24
CA ARG A 38 -12.59 -4.53 -6.07
C ARG A 38 -13.02 -3.46 -5.08
N CYS A 39 -13.95 -3.80 -4.19
CA CYS A 39 -14.38 -2.91 -3.11
C CYS A 39 -13.28 -2.76 -2.05
N ASP A 40 -13.34 -1.67 -1.29
CA ASP A 40 -12.30 -1.35 -0.30
C ASP A 40 -12.26 -2.38 0.83
N SER A 41 -13.40 -2.94 1.23
CA SER A 41 -13.46 -3.97 2.26
C SER A 41 -12.68 -5.22 1.89
N GLU A 42 -12.77 -5.67 0.63
CA GLU A 42 -11.99 -6.83 0.16
C GLU A 42 -10.48 -6.55 0.16
N ILE A 43 -10.08 -5.32 -0.16
CA ILE A 43 -8.68 -4.89 -0.15
C ILE A 43 -8.16 -4.85 1.30
N ILE A 44 -8.96 -4.32 2.22
CA ILE A 44 -8.62 -4.27 3.64
C ILE A 44 -8.52 -5.69 4.23
N ASP A 45 -9.47 -6.58 3.94
CA ASP A 45 -9.42 -7.97 4.40
C ASP A 45 -8.17 -8.70 3.91
N ALA A 46 -7.79 -8.50 2.65
CA ALA A 46 -6.55 -9.07 2.10
C ALA A 46 -5.31 -8.46 2.75
N THR A 47 -5.33 -7.17 3.03
CA THR A 47 -4.25 -6.43 3.70
C THR A 47 -4.05 -6.94 5.13
N LEU A 48 -5.13 -7.09 5.91
CA LEU A 48 -5.08 -7.58 7.29
C LEU A 48 -4.54 -9.02 7.36
N LYS A 49 -4.90 -9.88 6.39
CA LYS A 49 -4.35 -11.25 6.30
C LYS A 49 -2.85 -11.29 6.04
N GLU A 50 -2.31 -10.31 5.32
CA GLU A 50 -0.86 -10.19 5.09
C GLU A 50 -0.16 -9.54 6.29
N LEU A 51 -0.77 -8.51 6.90
CA LEU A 51 -0.26 -7.90 8.13
C LEU A 51 -0.18 -8.89 9.28
N ALA A 52 -1.15 -9.80 9.42
CA ALA A 52 -1.11 -10.84 10.44
C ALA A 52 0.04 -11.84 10.28
N LYS A 53 0.62 -11.94 9.07
CA LYS A 53 1.84 -12.73 8.84
C LYS A 53 3.10 -11.96 9.21
N LEU A 54 3.07 -10.63 9.09
CA LEU A 54 4.20 -9.74 9.39
C LEU A 54 4.30 -9.46 10.89
N PHE A 55 3.15 -9.29 11.55
CA PHE A 55 3.01 -8.92 12.96
C PHE A 55 2.09 -9.90 13.69
N PRO A 56 2.47 -11.19 13.81
CA PRO A 56 1.58 -12.22 14.35
C PRO A 56 1.14 -11.96 15.80
N ASP A 57 1.98 -11.29 16.60
CA ASP A 57 1.71 -11.02 18.01
C ASP A 57 0.85 -9.76 18.24
N GLU A 58 0.85 -8.82 17.29
CA GLU A 58 0.16 -7.52 17.40
C GLU A 58 -1.15 -7.53 16.60
N ILE A 59 -1.11 -8.10 15.39
CA ILE A 59 -2.22 -8.16 14.44
C ILE A 59 -2.58 -9.64 14.28
N SER A 60 -3.15 -10.23 15.32
CA SER A 60 -3.66 -11.61 15.27
C SER A 60 -5.04 -11.64 14.60
N ALA A 61 -5.48 -12.85 14.22
CA ALA A 61 -6.87 -13.12 13.87
C ALA A 61 -7.83 -12.90 15.05
N ASP A 62 -7.31 -12.78 16.28
CA ASP A 62 -8.10 -12.49 17.47
C ASP A 62 -8.55 -11.02 17.48
N PRO A 63 -9.86 -10.74 17.55
CA PRO A 63 -10.42 -9.38 17.45
C PRO A 63 -10.07 -8.47 18.65
N THR A 64 -9.32 -8.98 19.62
CA THR A 64 -8.88 -8.24 20.82
C THR A 64 -7.46 -7.71 20.71
N SER A 65 -6.65 -8.19 19.75
CA SER A 65 -5.23 -7.80 19.66
C SER A 65 -5.06 -6.38 19.10
N PHE A 66 -5.96 -5.97 18.21
CA PHE A 66 -5.91 -4.68 17.55
C PHE A 66 -7.33 -4.24 17.13
N SER A 67 -7.58 -2.92 17.18
CA SER A 67 -8.82 -2.31 16.71
C SER A 67 -8.54 -1.29 15.62
N MET A 68 -9.01 -1.56 14.40
CA MET A 68 -8.91 -0.62 13.28
C MET A 68 -9.87 0.56 13.49
N LEU A 69 -9.34 1.76 13.72
CA LEU A 69 -10.14 2.97 13.96
C LEU A 69 -10.76 3.53 12.68
N LYS A 70 -9.97 3.58 11.60
CA LYS A 70 -10.37 4.04 10.27
C LYS A 70 -9.38 3.52 9.23
N TYR A 71 -9.79 3.48 7.97
CA TYR A 71 -8.92 3.17 6.83
C TYR A 71 -9.19 4.14 5.69
N HIS A 72 -8.23 4.27 4.77
CA HIS A 72 -8.40 4.99 3.52
C HIS A 72 -7.70 4.23 2.39
N VAL A 73 -8.45 3.88 1.34
CA VAL A 73 -7.91 3.15 0.18
C VAL A 73 -7.82 4.11 -0.99
N VAL A 74 -6.60 4.45 -1.39
CA VAL A 74 -6.32 5.26 -2.58
C VAL A 74 -5.99 4.34 -3.74
N LYS A 75 -6.78 4.39 -4.81
CA LYS A 75 -6.59 3.55 -6.00
C LYS A 75 -6.05 4.40 -7.15
N THR A 76 -4.88 4.02 -7.66
CA THR A 76 -4.26 4.68 -8.82
C THR A 76 -4.10 3.66 -9.96
N PRO A 77 -5.13 3.46 -10.82
CA PRO A 77 -5.12 2.42 -11.87
C PRO A 77 -4.00 2.57 -12.90
N LYS A 78 -3.55 3.81 -13.14
CA LYS A 78 -2.48 4.18 -14.06
C LYS A 78 -1.51 5.12 -13.34
N SER A 79 -0.60 4.56 -12.55
CA SER A 79 0.34 5.34 -11.73
C SER A 79 1.57 5.80 -12.53
N VAL A 80 2.60 4.96 -12.57
CA VAL A 80 3.78 5.13 -13.43
C VAL A 80 3.66 4.23 -14.65
N TYR A 81 4.37 4.56 -15.72
CA TYR A 81 4.46 3.63 -16.85
C TYR A 81 5.09 2.32 -16.40
N LYS A 82 4.56 1.20 -16.89
CA LYS A 82 5.11 -0.12 -16.57
C LYS A 82 6.42 -0.27 -17.35
N THR A 83 7.54 -0.39 -16.63
CA THR A 83 8.86 -0.65 -17.20
C THR A 83 8.96 -2.10 -17.66
N VAL A 84 8.48 -2.37 -18.88
CA VAL A 84 8.71 -3.65 -19.56
C VAL A 84 9.97 -3.55 -20.45
N PRO A 85 10.55 -4.68 -20.89
CA PRO A 85 11.65 -4.66 -21.85
C PRO A 85 11.32 -3.79 -23.07
N ASP A 86 12.33 -3.12 -23.63
CA ASP A 86 12.23 -2.23 -24.79
C ASP A 86 11.40 -0.94 -24.60
N CYS A 87 11.07 -0.56 -23.37
CA CYS A 87 10.44 0.74 -23.09
C CYS A 87 11.38 1.95 -23.16
N GLU A 88 12.68 1.78 -22.87
CA GLU A 88 13.61 2.92 -22.78
C GLU A 88 13.73 3.71 -24.09
N PRO A 89 13.81 3.08 -25.29
CA PRO A 89 13.80 3.81 -26.56
C PRO A 89 12.53 4.65 -26.81
N CYS A 90 11.41 4.34 -26.16
CA CYS A 90 10.16 5.09 -26.28
C CYS A 90 10.10 6.32 -25.36
N ARG A 91 11.08 6.50 -24.45
CA ARG A 91 11.11 7.63 -23.53
C ARG A 91 11.51 8.91 -24.29
N PRO A 92 10.71 9.98 -24.24
CA PRO A 92 11.01 11.20 -24.98
C PRO A 92 12.23 11.93 -24.40
N LEU A 93 13.05 12.52 -25.26
CA LEU A 93 14.10 13.45 -24.88
C LEU A 93 13.53 14.88 -24.82
N LEU A 94 14.10 15.68 -23.91
CA LEU A 94 13.91 17.13 -23.89
C LEU A 94 15.15 17.79 -24.55
N PRO A 95 14.99 18.86 -25.34
CA PRO A 95 13.73 19.50 -25.74
C PRO A 95 12.96 18.70 -26.80
N SER A 96 11.66 19.01 -26.93
CA SER A 96 10.83 18.55 -28.04
C SER A 96 11.43 19.01 -29.39
N PRO A 97 11.26 18.23 -30.49
CA PRO A 97 11.72 18.63 -31.83
C PRO A 97 10.97 19.83 -32.45
N VAL A 98 9.82 20.18 -31.87
CA VAL A 98 8.98 21.36 -32.19
C VAL A 98 8.90 22.27 -30.98
#